data_AF-A0A6A4CGI6-F1
#
_entry.id   AF-A0A6A4CGI6-F1
#
_cell.length_a   1.000
_cell.length_b   1.000
_cell.length_c   1.000
_cell.angle_alpha   90.00
_cell.angle_beta   90.00
_cell.angle_gamma   90.00
#
_symmetry.space_group_name_H-M   'P 1'
#
loop_
_entity.id
_entity.type
_entity.pdbx_description
1 polymer ?
#
loop_
_entity_poly.entity_id
_entity_poly.type
_entity_poly.pdbx_seq_one_letter_code
_entity_poly.pdbx_strand_id
1 'polypeptide(L)'
;MELVLDGHLRVFRVLPSGLSSMISTGGRWSVGDYAAELSSGGETLYLDLFAFAEGREAARDDDDAGVATRRVSLSMRLEQAFSARDAAGVARSSDVTLSVQGTVSVSTYLSSGGGGKNASMLSEMPSFRRARAWSEMEWIPVHEFEARYDSVVR
;
A
#
# COMPACT_ATOMS: atom_id res chain seq x y z
N MET A 1 -6.28 -15.39 -1.36
CA MET A 1 -6.37 -13.94 -1.60
C MET A 1 -5.50 -13.67 -2.81
N GLU A 2 -6.08 -13.12 -3.88
CA GLU A 2 -5.35 -12.78 -5.10
C GLU A 2 -5.27 -11.26 -5.22
N LEU A 3 -4.08 -10.74 -5.56
CA LEU A 3 -3.89 -9.33 -5.90
C LEU A 3 -4.10 -9.15 -7.40
N VAL A 4 -4.86 -8.13 -7.77
CA VAL A 4 -5.04 -7.76 -9.18
C VAL A 4 -4.03 -6.67 -9.51
N LEU A 5 -3.16 -6.95 -10.48
CA LEU A 5 -2.01 -6.12 -10.84
C LEU A 5 -2.28 -5.30 -12.11
N ASP A 6 -3.39 -4.56 -12.14
CA ASP A 6 -3.85 -3.83 -13.33
C ASP A 6 -3.63 -2.31 -13.25
N GLY A 7 -2.87 -1.83 -12.27
CA GLY A 7 -2.58 -0.41 -12.03
C GLY A 7 -3.75 0.40 -11.48
N HIS A 8 -4.95 -0.19 -11.41
CA HIS A 8 -6.14 0.48 -10.90
C HIS A 8 -6.25 0.33 -9.40
N LEU A 9 -6.93 1.27 -8.74
CA LEU A 9 -7.23 1.11 -7.33
C LEU A 9 -8.18 -0.08 -7.12
N ARG A 10 -7.74 -0.97 -6.25
CA ARG A 10 -8.45 -2.15 -5.76
C ARG A 10 -8.62 -2.05 -4.26
N VAL A 11 -9.51 -2.88 -3.74
CA VAL A 11 -9.74 -3.03 -2.31
C VAL A 11 -9.31 -4.43 -1.91
N PHE A 12 -8.65 -4.57 -0.77
CA PHE A 12 -8.39 -5.87 -0.18
C PHE A 12 -9.70 -6.57 0.13
N ARG A 13 -10.04 -7.60 -0.64
CA ARG A 13 -11.20 -8.44 -0.34
C ARG A 13 -10.72 -9.65 0.44
N VAL A 14 -11.02 -9.69 1.73
CA VAL A 14 -10.91 -10.89 2.56
C VAL A 14 -12.21 -10.91 3.36
N LEU A 15 -13.20 -11.77 3.10
CA LEU A 15 -13.21 -13.20 3.38
C LEU A 15 -14.33 -13.95 2.60
N PRO A 16 -14.25 -15.29 2.47
CA PRO A 16 -15.38 -16.16 2.09
C PRO A 16 -16.60 -16.07 3.02
N SER A 17 -16.48 -15.41 4.18
CA SER A 17 -17.52 -15.22 5.21
C SER A 17 -18.27 -13.89 5.14
N GLY A 18 -17.88 -12.95 4.25
CA GLY A 18 -18.62 -11.70 3.99
C GLY A 18 -18.33 -10.50 4.90
N LEU A 19 -17.28 -10.51 5.72
CA LEU A 19 -16.89 -9.37 6.58
C LEU A 19 -15.68 -8.59 6.03
N SER A 20 -15.52 -7.38 6.58
CA SER A 20 -14.89 -6.16 6.03
C SER A 20 -13.67 -6.30 5.10
N SER A 21 -13.67 -5.47 4.05
CA SER A 21 -12.56 -5.26 3.11
C SER A 21 -11.41 -4.41 3.64
N MET A 22 -11.44 -4.07 4.94
CA MET A 22 -10.44 -3.21 5.58
C MET A 22 -9.83 -3.92 6.77
N ILE A 23 -8.52 -3.95 6.78
CA ILE A 23 -7.70 -4.56 7.82
C ILE A 23 -7.40 -3.46 8.84
N SER A 24 -8.04 -3.56 10.01
CA SER A 24 -7.65 -2.73 11.15
C SER A 24 -6.28 -3.20 11.65
N THR A 25 -5.32 -2.28 11.71
CA THR A 25 -3.99 -2.52 12.22
C THR A 25 -3.82 -1.84 13.59
N GLY A 26 -2.74 -2.17 14.31
CA GLY A 26 -2.42 -1.54 15.58
C GLY A 26 -2.36 -0.02 15.45
N GLY A 27 -2.82 0.70 16.48
CA GLY A 27 -2.78 2.17 16.49
C GLY A 27 -3.89 2.87 15.69
N ARG A 28 -5.06 2.22 15.51
CA ARG A 28 -6.27 2.78 14.89
C ARG A 28 -6.17 3.08 13.39
N TRP A 29 -5.17 2.52 12.72
CA TRP A 29 -5.06 2.59 11.26
C TRP A 29 -5.93 1.50 10.62
N SER A 30 -6.57 1.84 9.51
CA SER A 30 -7.25 0.89 8.64
C SER A 30 -6.55 0.90 7.29
N VAL A 31 -6.20 -0.28 6.80
CA VAL A 31 -5.59 -0.51 5.48
C VAL A 31 -6.58 -1.28 4.64
N GLY A 32 -6.95 -0.76 3.49
CA GLY A 32 -8.05 -1.34 2.72
C GLY A 32 -7.91 -1.22 1.21
N ASP A 33 -7.27 -0.16 0.73
CA ASP A 33 -7.14 0.08 -0.70
C ASP A 33 -5.68 -0.06 -1.15
N TYR A 34 -5.49 -0.53 -2.37
CA TYR A 34 -4.18 -0.66 -3.00
C TYR A 34 -4.26 -0.37 -4.49
N ALA A 35 -3.16 0.05 -5.11
CA ALA A 35 -2.99 0.02 -6.55
C ALA A 35 -1.69 -0.75 -6.82
N ALA A 36 -1.72 -1.69 -7.76
CA ALA A 36 -0.56 -2.50 -8.05
C ALA A 36 -0.44 -2.77 -9.54
N GLU A 37 0.78 -2.72 -10.06
CA GLU A 37 1.07 -3.07 -11.45
C GLU A 37 2.44 -3.72 -11.57
N LEU A 38 2.56 -4.60 -12.56
CA LEU A 38 3.83 -5.21 -12.91
C LEU A 38 4.46 -4.41 -14.05
N SER A 39 5.78 -4.19 -13.99
CA SER A 39 6.53 -3.60 -15.10
C SER A 39 6.36 -4.42 -16.37
N SER A 40 6.54 -3.79 -17.53
CA SER A 40 6.40 -4.46 -18.83
C SER A 40 7.34 -5.65 -19.02
N GLY A 41 8.52 -5.64 -18.39
CA GLY A 41 9.45 -6.77 -18.39
C GLY A 41 9.16 -7.84 -17.34
N GLY A 42 8.22 -7.58 -16.42
CA GLY A 42 7.82 -8.54 -15.39
C GLY A 42 8.74 -8.60 -14.16
N GLU A 43 9.81 -7.80 -14.11
CA GLU A 43 10.82 -7.88 -13.05
C GLU A 43 10.55 -6.96 -11.86
N THR A 44 9.68 -5.96 -12.00
CA THR A 44 9.40 -4.98 -10.95
C THR A 44 7.90 -4.91 -10.67
N LEU A 45 7.51 -5.09 -9.41
CA LEU A 45 6.17 -4.85 -8.91
C LEU A 45 6.11 -3.45 -8.28
N TYR A 46 5.22 -2.60 -8.80
CA TYR A 46 4.86 -1.33 -8.18
C TYR A 46 3.61 -1.53 -7.34
N LEU A 47 3.61 -1.04 -6.10
CA LEU A 47 2.51 -1.21 -5.17
C LEU A 47 2.33 0.04 -4.32
N ASP A 48 1.15 0.64 -4.40
CA ASP A 48 0.66 1.64 -3.45
C ASP A 48 -0.30 0.99 -2.46
N LEU A 49 -0.07 1.23 -1.17
CA LEU A 49 -0.98 0.84 -0.09
C LEU A 49 -1.53 2.10 0.59
N PHE A 50 -2.85 2.17 0.72
CA PHE A 50 -3.53 3.32 1.32
C PHE A 50 -4.07 2.95 2.70
N ALA A 51 -3.80 3.83 3.66
CA ALA A 51 -4.23 3.70 5.04
C ALA A 51 -4.80 5.01 5.58
N PHE A 52 -5.71 4.91 6.52
CA PHE A 52 -6.26 6.07 7.22
C PHE A 52 -6.53 5.77 8.70
N ALA A 53 -6.54 6.80 9.53
CA ALA A 53 -6.83 6.68 10.97
C ALA A 53 -8.04 7.52 11.34
N GLU A 54 -9.10 6.87 11.83
CA GLU A 54 -10.38 7.48 12.17
C GLU A 54 -10.74 7.31 13.66
N GLY A 55 -11.48 8.27 14.20
CA GLY A 55 -12.02 8.24 15.57
C GLY A 55 -11.57 9.40 16.46
N ARG A 56 -12.28 9.59 17.57
CA ARG A 56 -12.26 10.78 18.45
C ARG A 56 -10.92 11.14 19.11
N GLU A 57 -9.89 10.30 19.02
CA GLU A 57 -8.55 10.61 19.54
C GLU A 57 -7.44 10.44 18.50
N ALA A 58 -7.81 10.38 17.21
CA ALA A 58 -6.88 10.67 16.11
C ALA A 58 -6.68 12.19 15.94
N ALA A 59 -7.57 13.00 16.51
CA ALA A 59 -7.35 14.42 16.72
C ALA A 59 -6.22 14.57 17.74
N ARG A 60 -5.05 14.99 17.27
CA ARG A 60 -4.15 15.76 18.13
C ARG A 60 -4.93 16.96 18.66
N ASP A 61 -4.47 17.48 19.78
CA ASP A 61 -5.06 18.53 20.63
C ASP A 61 -5.21 19.92 19.93
N ASP A 62 -5.40 19.93 18.60
CA ASP A 62 -5.53 21.10 17.77
C ASP A 62 -6.68 20.87 16.77
N ASP A 63 -7.46 21.91 16.56
CA ASP A 63 -8.82 21.98 15.99
C ASP A 63 -9.00 21.52 14.52
N ASP A 64 -8.12 20.66 13.99
CA ASP A 64 -8.12 20.25 12.59
C ASP A 64 -8.94 18.96 12.40
N ALA A 65 -10.19 19.14 11.97
CA ALA A 65 -11.24 18.12 11.81
C ALA A 65 -11.00 17.08 10.68
N GLY A 66 -9.75 16.84 10.30
CA GLY A 66 -9.36 15.97 9.20
C GLY A 66 -9.06 14.52 9.60
N VAL A 67 -9.18 13.59 8.64
CA VAL A 67 -8.76 12.20 8.82
C VAL A 67 -7.31 12.06 8.37
N ALA A 68 -6.43 11.56 9.25
CA ALA A 68 -5.03 11.33 8.92
C ALA A 68 -4.91 10.16 7.94
N THR A 69 -4.13 10.34 6.87
CA THR A 69 -3.96 9.34 5.82
C THR A 69 -2.49 9.08 5.51
N ARG A 70 -2.21 7.88 5.01
CA ARG A 70 -0.89 7.42 4.60
C ARG A 70 -0.98 6.68 3.28
N ARG A 71 0.02 6.90 2.44
CA ARG A 71 0.31 6.08 1.27
C ARG A 71 1.70 5.48 1.43
N VAL A 72 1.82 4.18 1.28
CA VAL A 72 3.12 3.50 1.17
C VAL A 72 3.29 3.06 -0.27
N SER A 73 4.19 3.72 -0.98
CA SER A 73 4.54 3.42 -2.36
C SER A 73 5.78 2.53 -2.35
N LEU A 74 5.72 1.37 -3.00
CA LEU A 74 6.77 0.37 -3.07
C LEU A 74 7.14 0.08 -4.52
N SER A 75 8.44 -0.02 -4.77
CA SER A 75 9.03 -0.61 -5.97
C SER A 75 9.81 -1.83 -5.53
N MET A 76 9.35 -3.01 -5.95
CA MET A 76 9.94 -4.29 -5.57
C MET A 76 10.48 -4.96 -6.82
N ARG A 77 11.80 -5.08 -6.93
CA ARG A 77 12.48 -5.65 -8.10
C ARG A 77 13.10 -6.99 -7.76
N LEU A 78 12.81 -7.98 -8.60
CA LEU A 78 13.47 -9.28 -8.53
C LEU A 78 14.81 -9.22 -9.28
N GLU A 79 15.90 -9.36 -8.55
CA GLU A 79 17.26 -9.44 -9.08
C GLU A 79 17.69 -10.90 -9.12
N GLN A 80 17.97 -11.42 -10.32
CA GLN A 80 18.54 -12.75 -10.49
C GLN A 80 20.05 -12.64 -10.64
N ALA A 81 20.81 -13.22 -9.70
CA ALA A 81 22.23 -13.42 -9.89
C ALA A 81 22.42 -14.62 -10.83
N PHE A 82 22.87 -14.39 -12.06
CA PHE A 82 23.28 -15.51 -12.92
C PHE A 82 24.53 -16.16 -12.32
N SER A 83 24.36 -17.25 -11.59
CA SER A 83 25.48 -18.10 -11.20
C SER A 83 26.15 -18.60 -12.47
N ALA A 84 27.48 -18.47 -12.55
CA ALA A 84 28.26 -19.06 -13.63
C ALA A 84 27.84 -20.53 -13.81
N ARG A 85 27.58 -20.96 -15.06
CA ARG A 85 27.35 -22.37 -15.35
C ARG A 85 28.53 -23.16 -14.81
N ASP A 86 28.28 -24.18 -14.00
CA ASP A 86 29.31 -25.14 -13.65
C ASP A 86 29.84 -25.80 -14.91
N ALA A 87 31.06 -26.34 -14.87
CA ALA A 87 31.70 -27.04 -15.99
C ALA A 87 30.86 -28.22 -16.57
N ALA A 88 29.83 -28.68 -15.83
CA ALA A 88 28.89 -29.71 -16.24
C ALA A 88 27.59 -29.18 -16.89
N GLY A 89 27.43 -27.86 -17.07
CA GLY A 89 26.26 -27.26 -17.73
C GLY A 89 24.97 -27.27 -16.90
N VAL A 90 25.02 -27.70 -15.63
CA VAL A 90 23.86 -27.70 -14.72
C VAL A 90 23.67 -26.29 -14.17
N ALA A 91 22.45 -25.73 -14.35
CA ALA A 91 22.07 -24.48 -13.72
C ALA A 91 21.96 -24.69 -12.21
N ARG A 92 22.81 -24.01 -11.42
CA ARG A 92 22.57 -23.91 -9.98
C ARG A 92 21.35 -23.02 -9.73
N SER A 93 20.66 -23.26 -8.61
CA SER A 93 19.69 -22.30 -8.06
C SER A 93 20.42 -20.95 -7.97
N SER A 94 19.98 -19.98 -8.76
CA SER A 94 20.51 -18.62 -8.67
C SER A 94 20.10 -18.05 -7.32
N ASP A 95 21.01 -17.36 -6.65
CA ASP A 95 20.63 -16.51 -5.52
C ASP A 95 19.68 -15.44 -6.10
N VAL A 96 18.45 -15.44 -5.59
CA VAL A 96 17.45 -14.45 -5.97
C VAL A 96 17.41 -13.42 -4.85
N THR A 97 17.65 -12.17 -5.21
CA THR A 97 17.48 -11.06 -4.29
C THR A 97 16.24 -10.27 -4.68
N LEU A 98 15.40 -9.95 -3.71
CA LEU A 98 14.38 -8.91 -3.86
C LEU A 98 14.93 -7.58 -3.32
N SER A 99 15.11 -6.60 -4.21
CA SER A 99 15.35 -5.21 -3.80
C SER A 99 14.01 -4.49 -3.65
N VAL A 100 13.85 -3.76 -2.56
CA VAL A 100 12.64 -3.03 -2.21
C VAL A 100 13.01 -1.59 -1.93
N GLN A 101 12.45 -0.67 -2.69
CA GLN A 101 12.49 0.76 -2.43
C GLN A 101 11.09 1.21 -2.04
N GLY A 102 11.00 2.02 -1.00
CA GLY A 102 9.72 2.46 -0.47
C GLY A 102 9.71 3.92 -0.06
N THR A 103 8.55 4.55 -0.24
CA THR A 103 8.28 5.91 0.24
C THR A 103 6.98 5.89 1.02
N VAL A 104 7.01 6.42 2.25
CA VAL A 104 5.83 6.71 3.05
C VAL A 104 5.48 8.17 2.85
N SER A 105 4.28 8.41 2.35
CA SER A 105 3.69 9.75 2.24
C SER A 105 2.51 9.90 3.20
N VAL A 106 2.28 11.12 3.65
CA VAL A 106 1.14 11.49 4.49
C VAL A 106 0.27 12.52 3.80
N SER A 107 -1.01 12.53 4.15
CA SER A 107 -1.93 13.60 3.80
C SER A 107 -3.03 13.68 4.86
N THR A 108 -3.83 14.74 4.81
CA THR A 108 -5.02 14.91 5.65
C THR A 108 -6.25 14.98 4.76
N TYR A 109 -7.18 14.04 4.94
CA TYR A 109 -8.45 14.09 4.24
C TYR A 109 -9.41 15.05 4.95
N LEU A 110 -9.86 16.08 4.24
CA LEU A 110 -10.90 16.99 4.70
C LEU A 110 -12.21 16.64 4.01
N SER A 111 -13.25 16.31 4.78
CA SER A 111 -14.57 16.05 4.22
C SER A 111 -15.19 17.36 3.72
N SER A 112 -15.36 17.49 2.39
CA SER A 112 -15.98 18.66 1.77
C SER A 112 -17.50 18.62 1.91
N GLY A 113 -18.02 18.87 3.11
CA GLY A 113 -19.47 18.90 3.34
C GLY A 113 -19.87 19.33 4.74
N GLY A 114 -20.17 20.62 4.90
CA GLY A 114 -21.04 21.25 5.90
C GLY A 114 -21.10 20.67 7.31
N GLY A 115 -20.63 21.47 8.28
CA GLY A 115 -20.73 21.28 9.73
C GLY A 115 -21.95 20.47 10.20
N GLY A 116 -21.70 19.19 10.42
CA GLY A 116 -22.62 18.23 11.02
C GLY A 116 -21.80 17.02 11.41
N LYS A 117 -22.15 16.35 12.51
CA LYS A 117 -21.43 15.20 13.11
C LYS A 117 -21.28 13.96 12.20
N ASN A 118 -21.60 14.07 10.91
CA ASN A 118 -21.61 13.03 9.90
C ASN A 118 -20.66 13.38 8.74
N ALA A 119 -19.48 13.95 9.02
CA ALA A 119 -18.40 13.94 8.04
C ALA A 119 -18.19 12.48 7.61
N SER A 120 -18.39 12.19 6.32
CA SER A 120 -18.39 10.80 5.84
C SER A 120 -17.03 10.18 6.11
N MET A 121 -17.00 9.21 7.05
CA MET A 121 -15.80 8.44 7.36
C MET A 121 -15.33 7.76 6.07
N LEU A 122 -14.03 7.86 5.76
CA LEU A 122 -13.38 7.05 4.73
C LEU A 122 -13.69 5.57 4.93
N SER A 123 -13.84 5.07 6.16
CA SER A 123 -14.25 3.69 6.40
C SER A 123 -15.61 3.31 5.80
N GLU A 124 -16.57 4.22 5.82
CA GLU A 124 -17.93 4.02 5.30
C GLU A 124 -18.08 4.41 3.82
N MET A 125 -17.10 5.14 3.30
CA MET A 125 -17.12 5.65 1.93
C MET A 125 -17.00 4.50 0.92
N PRO A 126 -17.85 4.45 -0.14
CA PRO A 126 -17.68 3.48 -1.22
C PRO A 126 -16.29 3.54 -1.86
N SER A 127 -15.76 2.39 -2.27
CA SER A 127 -14.39 2.28 -2.79
C SER A 127 -14.08 3.22 -3.96
N PHE A 128 -15.04 3.45 -4.87
CA PHE A 128 -14.85 4.38 -5.99
C PHE A 128 -14.73 5.85 -5.55
N ARG A 129 -15.40 6.24 -4.46
CA ARG A 129 -15.27 7.58 -3.87
C ARG A 129 -13.96 7.72 -3.12
N ARG A 130 -13.52 6.67 -2.42
CA ARG A 130 -12.18 6.64 -1.81
C ARG A 130 -11.09 6.75 -2.87
N ALA A 131 -11.25 6.04 -3.99
CA ALA A 131 -10.31 6.15 -5.11
C ALA A 131 -10.13 7.57 -5.62
N ARG A 132 -11.25 8.27 -5.78
CA ARG A 132 -11.22 9.68 -6.13
C ARG A 132 -10.50 10.52 -5.06
N ALA A 133 -10.83 10.31 -3.78
CA ALA A 133 -10.15 11.01 -2.68
C ALA A 133 -8.63 10.77 -2.69
N TRP A 134 -8.18 9.52 -2.86
CA TRP A 134 -6.75 9.18 -2.94
C TRP A 134 -6.03 9.87 -4.10
N SER A 135 -6.71 10.03 -5.24
CA SER A 135 -6.15 10.69 -6.43
C SER A 135 -6.11 12.22 -6.33
N GLU A 136 -6.99 12.82 -5.52
CA GLU A 136 -7.09 14.27 -5.34
C GLU A 136 -6.23 14.78 -4.18
N MET A 137 -5.76 13.90 -3.30
CA MET A 137 -4.90 14.24 -2.18
C MET A 137 -3.51 14.70 -2.62
N GLU A 138 -3.03 15.76 -1.98
CA GLU A 138 -1.63 16.12 -2.00
C GLU A 138 -0.86 15.24 -1.01
N TRP A 139 0.02 14.39 -1.53
CA TRP A 139 0.81 13.44 -0.75
C TRP A 139 2.20 14.01 -0.46
N ILE A 140 2.51 14.21 0.82
CA ILE A 140 3.81 14.73 1.26
C ILE A 140 4.69 13.54 1.67
N PRO A 141 5.84 13.29 1.01
CA PRO A 141 6.76 12.24 1.43
C PRO A 141 7.38 12.60 2.78
N VAL A 142 7.39 11.66 3.71
CA VAL A 142 7.94 11.85 5.08
C VAL A 142 9.04 10.86 5.42
N HIS A 143 9.10 9.74 4.71
CA HIS A 143 10.11 8.72 4.94
C HIS A 143 10.39 7.93 3.68
N GLU A 144 11.66 7.71 3.38
CA GLU A 144 12.13 6.83 2.32
C GLU A 144 12.95 5.72 2.95
N PHE A 145 12.82 4.52 2.40
CA PHE A 145 13.57 3.36 2.88
C PHE A 145 13.94 2.44 1.72
N GLU A 146 15.00 1.68 1.95
CA GLU A 146 15.46 0.62 1.07
C GLU A 146 15.67 -0.65 1.89
N ALA A 147 15.29 -1.79 1.34
CA ALA A 147 15.51 -3.09 1.93
C ALA A 147 15.93 -4.10 0.85
N ARG A 148 16.80 -5.04 1.23
CA ARG A 148 17.26 -6.12 0.37
C ARG A 148 16.96 -7.44 1.07
N TYR A 149 16.29 -8.35 0.37
CA TYR A 149 15.95 -9.68 0.87
C TYR A 149 16.62 -10.73 -0.02
N ASP A 150 17.59 -11.44 0.54
CA ASP A 150 18.26 -12.52 -0.16
C ASP A 150 17.53 -13.85 0.09
N SER A 151 17.31 -14.62 -0.98
CA SER A 151 16.75 -15.96 -0.87
C SER A 151 17.73 -16.86 -0.10
N VAL A 152 17.39 -17.24 1.13
CA VAL A 152 18.14 -18.27 1.85
C VAL A 152 17.65 -19.63 1.34
N VAL A 153 18.39 -20.24 0.42
CA VAL A 153 18.19 -21.64 0.07
C VAL A 153 18.60 -22.47 1.30
N ARG A 154 17.63 -23.09 1.97
CA ARG A 154 17.86 -24.08 3.03
C ARG A 154 17.70 -25.49 2.49
#